data_AF-A0A246JZ50-F1
#
_entry.id   AF-A0A246JZ50-F1
#
_cell.length_a   1.000
_cell.length_b   1.000
_cell.length_c   1.000
_cell.angle_alpha   90.00
_cell.angle_beta   90.00
_cell.angle_gamma   90.00
#
_symmetry.space_group_name_H-M   'P 1'
#
loop_
_entity.id
_entity.type
_entity.pdbx_description
1 polymer ?
#
loop_
_entity_poly.entity_id
_entity_poly.type
_entity_poly.pdbx_seq_one_letter_code
_entity_poly.pdbx_strand_id
1 'polypeptide(L)'
;MPNGPDQAAYWRDFVIARCGFPNPARLAQQFEGAEFSDFCDCGCNSFSVRVRPGTAPIARQTKQGSVVFNADFALDSIGQLEIMLSVDGAGNLDRIDVMCNANSCPVPDAVLASIEPFHISASKSLIT
;
A
#
# COMPACT_ATOMS: atom_id res chain seq x y z
N MET A 1 17.35 3.53 -0.56
CA MET A 1 17.22 4.02 0.84
C MET A 1 16.72 2.87 1.70
N PRO A 2 17.12 2.77 2.98
CA PRO A 2 16.52 1.78 3.88
C PRO A 2 15.05 2.10 4.12
N ASN A 3 14.24 1.08 4.37
CA ASN A 3 12.83 1.25 4.74
C ASN A 3 12.73 2.11 6.00
N GLY A 4 11.82 3.08 6.00
CA GLY A 4 11.71 4.07 7.06
C GLY A 4 10.65 5.12 6.78
N PRO A 5 10.51 6.14 7.65
CA PRO A 5 9.43 7.11 7.58
C PRO A 5 9.33 7.86 6.25
N ASP A 6 10.45 8.28 5.67
CA ASP A 6 10.48 9.00 4.39
C ASP A 6 10.02 8.11 3.24
N GLN A 7 10.43 6.84 3.25
CA GLN A 7 10.03 5.86 2.24
C GLN A 7 8.55 5.49 2.38
N ALA A 8 8.04 5.37 3.61
CA ALA A 8 6.62 5.16 3.86
C ALA A 8 5.77 6.34 3.38
N ALA A 9 6.25 7.58 3.57
CA ALA A 9 5.60 8.77 3.03
C ALA A 9 5.56 8.76 1.50
N TYR A 10 6.66 8.37 0.85
CA TYR A 10 6.69 8.20 -0.60
C TYR A 10 5.65 7.18 -1.08
N TRP A 11 5.62 5.99 -0.48
CA TRP A 11 4.68 4.94 -0.88
C TRP A 11 3.23 5.29 -0.59
N ARG A 12 2.95 5.98 0.53
CA ARG A 12 1.62 6.56 0.80
C ARG A 12 1.16 7.43 -0.36
N ASP A 13 1.98 8.40 -0.76
CA ASP A 13 1.64 9.35 -1.81
C ASP A 13 1.49 8.67 -3.17
N PHE A 14 2.38 7.71 -3.44
CA PHE A 14 2.34 6.88 -4.64
C PHE A 14 1.03 6.06 -4.71
N VAL A 15 0.63 5.40 -3.63
CA VAL A 15 -0.58 4.58 -3.57
C VAL A 15 -1.82 5.44 -3.87
N ILE A 16 -1.95 6.59 -3.20
CA ILE A 16 -3.09 7.49 -3.37
C ILE A 16 -3.17 8.00 -4.81
N ALA A 17 -2.03 8.39 -5.39
CA ALA A 17 -2.00 9.06 -6.68
C ALA A 17 -2.01 8.09 -7.88
N ARG A 18 -1.40 6.90 -7.75
CA ARG A 18 -0.99 6.07 -8.91
C ARG A 18 -1.57 4.67 -8.94
N CYS A 19 -1.99 4.11 -7.81
CA CYS A 19 -2.47 2.73 -7.80
C CYS A 19 -3.88 2.56 -8.38
N GLY A 20 -4.64 3.63 -8.59
CA GLY A 20 -6.01 3.54 -9.09
C GLY A 20 -6.97 2.98 -8.03
N PHE A 21 -6.72 3.27 -6.75
CA PHE A 21 -7.61 2.86 -5.67
C PHE A 21 -9.04 3.43 -5.89
N PRO A 22 -10.12 2.64 -5.74
CA PRO A 22 -11.47 3.08 -6.14
C PRO A 22 -11.98 4.37 -5.49
N ASN A 23 -11.62 4.62 -4.23
CA ASN A 23 -11.99 5.84 -3.50
C ASN A 23 -10.74 6.47 -2.85
N PRO A 24 -9.94 7.23 -3.62
CA PRO A 24 -8.64 7.72 -3.16
C PRO A 24 -8.77 8.73 -2.00
N ALA A 25 -9.88 9.48 -1.93
CA ALA A 25 -10.15 10.40 -0.83
C ALA A 25 -10.36 9.65 0.50
N ARG A 26 -11.12 8.55 0.48
CA ARG A 26 -11.32 7.71 1.67
C ARG A 26 -10.04 6.99 2.10
N LEU A 27 -9.22 6.59 1.13
CA LEU A 27 -7.89 6.05 1.43
C LEU A 27 -6.97 7.11 2.06
N ALA A 28 -6.96 8.34 1.52
CA ALA A 28 -6.19 9.45 2.08
C ALA A 28 -6.53 9.71 3.55
N GLN A 29 -7.81 9.61 3.92
CA GLN A 29 -8.25 9.74 5.32
C GLN A 29 -7.66 8.68 6.26
N GLN A 30 -7.32 7.49 5.76
CA GLN A 30 -6.61 6.48 6.59
C GLN A 30 -5.24 6.98 7.03
N PHE A 31 -4.59 7.80 6.21
CA PHE A 31 -3.24 8.28 6.46
C PHE A 31 -3.19 9.59 7.25
N GLU A 32 -4.30 10.32 7.35
CA GLU A 32 -4.35 11.57 8.10
C GLU A 32 -4.05 11.31 9.59
N GLY A 33 -2.84 11.70 10.02
CA GLY A 33 -2.35 11.52 11.38
C GLY A 33 -2.13 10.06 11.79
N ALA A 34 -1.98 9.14 10.82
CA ALA A 34 -1.60 7.76 11.09
C ALA A 34 -0.14 7.63 11.51
N GLU A 35 0.17 6.58 12.26
CA GLU A 35 1.55 6.21 12.61
C GLU A 35 2.03 5.10 11.68
N PHE A 36 3.29 5.20 11.23
CA PHE A 36 3.96 4.15 10.44
C PHE A 36 5.00 3.43 11.29
N SER A 37 5.06 2.11 11.15
CA SER A 37 5.91 1.24 11.98
C SER A 37 6.28 -0.06 11.27
N ASP A 38 6.99 -0.95 11.96
CA ASP A 38 7.42 -2.26 11.47
C ASP A 38 8.26 -2.20 10.17
N PHE A 39 9.16 -1.21 10.11
CA PHE A 39 10.15 -1.11 9.04
C PHE A 39 11.18 -2.24 9.15
N CYS A 40 11.50 -2.88 8.02
CA CYS A 40 12.53 -3.92 7.97
C CYS A 40 13.87 -3.36 7.49
N ASP A 41 14.96 -3.78 8.14
CA ASP A 41 16.33 -3.48 7.70
C ASP A 41 16.74 -4.29 6.45
N CYS A 42 15.95 -5.28 6.06
CA CYS A 42 16.19 -6.16 4.92
C CYS A 42 15.95 -5.50 3.55
N GLY A 43 15.52 -4.23 3.52
CA GLY A 43 15.27 -3.48 2.28
C GLY A 43 13.91 -3.76 1.63
N CYS A 44 13.05 -4.57 2.24
CA CYS A 44 11.65 -4.63 1.82
C CYS A 44 10.94 -3.33 2.22
N ASN A 45 10.00 -2.89 1.38
CA ASN A 45 9.35 -1.58 1.53
C ASN A 45 7.95 -1.70 2.13
N SER A 46 7.69 -2.79 2.84
CA SER A 46 6.46 -3.00 3.58
C SER A 46 6.50 -2.33 4.95
N PHE A 47 5.36 -1.83 5.42
CA PHE A 47 5.24 -1.21 6.74
C PHE A 47 3.80 -1.27 7.24
N SER A 48 3.66 -1.24 8.57
CA SER A 48 2.37 -1.23 9.25
C SER A 48 1.85 0.21 9.39
N VAL A 49 0.54 0.36 9.30
CA VAL A 49 -0.18 1.64 9.42
C VAL A 49 -1.14 1.54 10.60
N ARG A 50 -0.97 2.41 11.59
CA ARG A 50 -1.94 2.57 12.68
C ARG A 50 -2.81 3.78 12.40
N VAL A 51 -4.03 3.51 11.94
CA VAL A 51 -5.04 4.53 11.65
C VAL A 51 -5.59 5.11 12.97
N ARG A 52 -5.90 6.41 12.97
CA ARG A 52 -6.48 7.07 14.15
C ARG A 52 -7.86 6.50 14.49
N PRO A 53 -8.21 6.39 15.78
CA PRO A 53 -9.56 6.04 16.19
C PRO A 53 -10.61 7.00 15.61
N GLY A 54 -11.72 6.45 15.12
CA GLY A 54 -12.83 7.24 14.55
C GLY A 54 -12.72 7.53 13.05
N THR A 55 -11.61 7.18 12.39
CA THR A 55 -11.52 7.22 10.93
C THR A 55 -12.49 6.22 10.30
N ALA A 56 -13.16 6.60 9.21
CA ALA A 56 -14.07 5.72 8.50
C ALA A 56 -13.28 4.58 7.80
N PRO A 57 -13.66 3.29 7.95
CA PRO A 57 -12.90 2.17 7.40
C PRO A 57 -12.95 2.15 5.88
N ILE A 58 -11.94 1.59 5.21
CA ILE A 58 -11.91 1.45 3.74
C ILE A 58 -12.58 0.15 3.24
N ALA A 59 -12.77 -0.81 4.13
CA ALA A 59 -13.44 -2.07 3.84
C ALA A 59 -14.55 -2.36 4.87
N ARG A 60 -15.49 -3.24 4.49
CA ARG A 60 -16.38 -3.89 5.45
C ARG A 60 -15.55 -4.77 6.40
N GLN A 61 -16.07 -5.02 7.59
CA GLN A 61 -15.46 -5.93 8.55
C GLN A 61 -15.07 -7.26 7.89
N THR A 62 -13.83 -7.66 8.11
CA THR A 62 -13.21 -8.84 7.52
C THR A 62 -12.22 -9.44 8.52
N LYS A 63 -11.59 -10.56 8.15
CA LYS A 63 -10.49 -11.11 8.95
C LYS A 63 -9.32 -10.12 8.96
N GLN A 64 -8.70 -9.91 10.11
CA GLN A 64 -7.46 -9.12 10.20
C GLN A 64 -6.40 -9.65 9.23
N GLY A 65 -5.69 -8.73 8.59
CA GLY A 65 -4.67 -9.04 7.57
C GLY A 65 -5.28 -9.45 6.23
N SER A 66 -6.57 -9.21 6.00
CA SER A 66 -7.17 -9.43 4.68
C SER A 66 -6.61 -8.42 3.70
N VAL A 67 -6.03 -8.89 2.60
CA VAL A 67 -5.69 -8.07 1.44
C VAL A 67 -7.00 -7.65 0.77
N VAL A 68 -7.20 -6.34 0.62
CA VAL A 68 -8.42 -5.77 0.02
C VAL A 68 -8.16 -5.10 -1.32
N PHE A 69 -6.90 -4.83 -1.64
CA PHE A 69 -6.51 -4.16 -2.86
C PHE A 69 -5.09 -4.59 -3.27
N ASN A 70 -4.88 -4.73 -4.57
CA ASN A 70 -3.57 -4.91 -5.18
C ASN A 70 -3.44 -4.06 -6.46
N ALA A 71 -2.25 -3.51 -6.69
CA ALA A 71 -1.86 -2.88 -7.95
C ALA A 71 -0.48 -3.36 -8.40
N ASP A 72 -0.38 -3.81 -9.65
CA ASP A 72 0.84 -4.31 -10.26
C ASP A 72 1.34 -3.38 -11.36
N PHE A 73 2.64 -3.12 -11.35
CA PHE A 73 3.31 -2.26 -12.30
C PHE A 73 4.46 -2.99 -12.99
N ALA A 74 4.63 -2.74 -14.28
CA ALA A 74 5.77 -3.23 -15.04
C ALA A 74 6.97 -2.29 -14.82
N LEU A 75 8.11 -2.85 -14.46
CA LEU A 75 9.39 -2.14 -14.37
C LEU A 75 10.25 -2.52 -15.58
N ASP A 76 10.74 -1.53 -16.33
CA ASP A 76 11.38 -1.68 -17.65
C ASP A 76 12.48 -2.75 -17.73
N SER A 77 13.22 -3.00 -16.64
CA SER A 77 14.37 -3.91 -16.63
C SER A 77 14.47 -4.83 -15.41
N ILE A 78 13.57 -4.67 -14.43
CA ILE A 78 13.71 -5.27 -13.09
C ILE A 78 12.52 -6.18 -12.75
N GLY A 79 11.51 -6.28 -13.63
CA GLY A 79 10.36 -7.18 -13.43
C GLY A 79 9.11 -6.43 -12.98
N GLN A 80 8.38 -6.96 -11.99
CA GLN A 80 7.10 -6.42 -11.54
C GLN A 80 7.22 -5.80 -10.14
N LEU A 81 6.58 -4.64 -9.96
CA LEU A 81 6.29 -4.08 -8.65
C LEU A 81 4.85 -4.45 -8.28
N GLU A 82 4.66 -5.01 -7.10
CA GLU A 82 3.36 -5.36 -6.53
C GLU A 82 3.14 -4.51 -5.27
N ILE A 83 1.97 -3.87 -5.18
CA ILE A 83 1.57 -3.04 -4.05
C ILE A 83 0.23 -3.53 -3.50
N MET A 84 0.25 -4.07 -2.29
CA MET A 84 -0.91 -4.66 -1.63
C MET A 84 -1.31 -3.87 -0.39
N LEU A 85 -2.61 -3.68 -0.21
CA LEU A 85 -3.18 -3.05 0.98
C LEU A 85 -3.95 -4.09 1.79
N SER A 86 -3.57 -4.25 3.05
CA SER A 86 -4.25 -5.12 4.00
C SER A 86 -4.96 -4.32 5.07
N VAL A 87 -6.08 -4.85 5.58
CA VAL A 87 -6.90 -4.19 6.60
C VAL A 87 -6.96 -4.97 7.91
N ASP A 88 -7.24 -4.25 9.00
CA ASP A 88 -7.54 -4.80 10.31
C ASP A 88 -8.94 -5.46 10.33
N GLY A 89 -9.33 -6.02 11.48
CA GLY A 89 -10.65 -6.64 11.64
C GLY A 89 -11.83 -5.65 11.53
N ALA A 90 -11.59 -4.36 11.72
CA ALA A 90 -12.59 -3.30 11.57
C ALA A 90 -12.68 -2.76 10.14
N GLY A 91 -11.75 -3.14 9.25
CA GLY A 91 -11.69 -2.70 7.86
C GLY A 91 -10.87 -1.41 7.65
N ASN A 92 -10.08 -0.98 8.64
CA ASN A 92 -9.12 0.12 8.49
C ASN A 92 -7.84 -0.40 7.85
N LEU A 93 -7.12 0.47 7.15
CA LEU A 93 -5.79 0.13 6.63
C LEU A 93 -4.86 -0.29 7.79
N ASP A 94 -4.20 -1.42 7.63
CA ASP A 94 -3.31 -2.01 8.65
C ASP A 94 -1.88 -2.16 8.13
N ARG A 95 -1.73 -2.48 6.84
CA ARG A 95 -0.41 -2.70 6.24
C ARG A 95 -0.38 -2.34 4.77
N ILE A 96 0.76 -1.80 4.35
CA ILE A 96 1.12 -1.68 2.94
C ILE A 96 2.29 -2.62 2.70
N ASP A 97 2.15 -3.49 1.72
CA ASP A 97 3.24 -4.32 1.22
C ASP A 97 3.66 -3.84 -0.16
N VAL A 98 4.96 -3.56 -0.32
CA VAL A 98 5.57 -3.12 -1.58
C VAL A 98 6.69 -4.09 -1.91
N MET A 99 6.53 -4.81 -3.02
CA MET A 99 7.37 -5.95 -3.36
C MET A 99 7.86 -5.85 -4.81
N CYS A 100 9.13 -6.16 -5.03
CA CYS A 100 9.73 -6.32 -6.35
C CYS A 100 9.91 -7.82 -6.62
N ASN A 101 9.28 -8.35 -7.68
CA ASN A 101 9.29 -9.77 -8.05
C ASN A 101 9.11 -10.71 -6.86
N ALA A 102 8.01 -10.57 -6.11
CA ALA A 102 7.76 -11.36 -4.90
C ALA A 102 8.93 -11.34 -3.89
N ASN A 103 9.54 -10.15 -3.69
CA ASN A 103 10.71 -9.91 -2.84
C ASN A 103 12.00 -10.63 -3.27
N SER A 104 12.11 -11.07 -4.52
CA SER A 104 13.37 -11.63 -5.06
C SER A 104 14.34 -10.55 -5.53
N CYS A 105 13.92 -9.28 -5.58
CA CYS A 105 14.77 -8.11 -5.84
C CYS A 105 14.53 -6.99 -4.84
N PRO A 106 15.51 -6.08 -4.65
CA PRO A 106 15.28 -4.81 -3.97
C PRO A 106 14.20 -4.01 -4.67
N VAL A 107 13.31 -3.40 -3.88
CA VAL A 107 12.33 -2.44 -4.39
C VAL A 107 13.07 -1.16 -4.80
N PRO A 108 12.76 -0.57 -5.96
CA PRO A 108 13.36 0.70 -6.37
C PRO A 108 12.95 1.84 -5.43
N ASP A 109 13.89 2.74 -5.13
CA ASP A 109 13.66 3.90 -4.25
C ASP A 109 12.56 4.83 -4.78
N ALA A 110 12.45 4.92 -6.11
CA ALA A 110 11.42 5.69 -6.78
C ALA A 110 11.00 4.99 -8.09
N VAL A 111 9.72 5.15 -8.39
CA VAL A 111 9.06 4.65 -9.59
C VAL A 111 8.90 5.80 -10.59
N LEU A 112 9.10 5.52 -11.88
CA LEU A 112 8.95 6.52 -12.93
C LEU A 112 7.52 7.04 -13.01
N ALA A 113 7.38 8.36 -13.13
CA ALA A 113 6.09 9.05 -13.13
C ALA A 113 5.19 8.73 -14.34
N SER A 114 5.68 8.04 -15.37
CA SER A 114 4.89 7.70 -16.57
C SER A 114 4.32 6.28 -16.54
N ILE A 115 4.62 5.48 -15.50
CA ILE A 115 4.11 4.11 -15.45
C ILE A 115 2.71 4.07 -14.85
N GLU A 116 1.87 3.26 -15.47
CA GLU A 116 0.51 2.97 -15.02
C GLU A 116 0.44 1.50 -14.55
N PRO A 117 -0.43 1.16 -13.59
CA PRO A 117 -0.61 -0.23 -13.22
C PRO A 117 -1.22 -1.02 -14.39
N PHE A 118 -0.65 -2.17 -14.72
CA PHE A 118 -1.19 -3.05 -15.76
C PHE A 118 -2.23 -4.03 -15.21
N HIS A 119 -2.25 -4.23 -13.89
CA HIS A 119 -3.26 -5.02 -13.19
C HIS A 119 -3.67 -4.33 -11.89
N ILE A 120 -4.98 -4.26 -11.65
CA ILE A 120 -5.58 -3.80 -10.39
C ILE A 120 -6.59 -4.86 -9.97
N SER A 121 -6.55 -5.25 -8.70
CA SER A 121 -7.60 -6.06 -8.09
C SER A 121 -8.13 -5.41 -6.82
N ALA A 122 -9.44 -5.53 -6.62
CA ALA A 122 -10.16 -4.95 -5.51
C ALA A 122 -11.09 -6.01 -4.93
N SER A 123 -11.01 -6.22 -3.61
CA SER A 123 -11.93 -7.10 -2.91
C SER A 123 -13.36 -6.54 -2.94
N LYS A 124 -14.35 -7.44 -2.99
CA LYS A 124 -15.77 -7.09 -2.83
C LYS A 124 -16.09 -6.47 -1.46
N SER A 125 -15.16 -6.58 -0.50
CA SER A 125 -15.29 -5.94 0.81
C SER A 125 -14.96 -4.45 0.79
N LEU A 126 -14.29 -3.92 -0.25
CA LEU A 126 -13.99 -2.49 -0.34
C LEU A 126 -15.26 -1.65 -0.37
N ILE A 127 -15.20 -0.51 0.30
CA ILE A 127 -16.25 0.50 0.30
C ILE A 127 -15.85 1.53 -0.75
N THR A 128 -16.48 1.44 -1.92
CA THR A 128 -16.29 2.35 -3.06
C THR A 128 -17.13 3.61 -2.89
#